data_AF-A0A367GQ44-F1
#
_entry.id   AF-A0A367GQ44-F1
#
_cell.length_a   1.000
_cell.length_b   1.000
_cell.length_c   1.000
_cell.angle_alpha   90.00
_cell.angle_beta   90.00
_cell.angle_gamma   90.00
#
_symmetry.space_group_name_H-M   'P 1'
#
loop_
_entity.id
_entity.type
_entity.pdbx_description
1 polymer ?
#
loop_
_entity_poly.entity_id
_entity_poly.type
_entity_poly.pdbx_seq_one_letter_code
_entity_poly.pdbx_strand_id
1 'polypeptide(L)'
;MDKKNDEIKDEIALKEIEAGLSSYSVKNRLWIVALLSVIIVVAVWVTKSNEVIHVKEEAEKSSIRFKGQAKKEVVHSHEEHIKLLTKPLVWALAAQIEQRNLKQVERYLDEMVKEENFMLLAVIDEKGKIIVATNKSYQGKDFGRIADKNLLNSNEVKLVNKNDKVLLATRPIKGRHTRLGTLVIQYKLAPNN
;
A
#
# COMPACT_ATOMS: atom_id res chain seq x y z
N MET A 1 5.76 18.90 -74.87
CA MET A 1 6.41 17.78 -75.59
C MET A 1 7.33 17.05 -74.60
N ASP A 2 6.87 16.76 -73.37
CA ASP A 2 7.80 16.53 -72.25
C ASP A 2 7.68 15.17 -71.54
N LYS A 3 6.54 14.45 -71.63
CA LYS A 3 6.38 13.18 -70.90
C LYS A 3 7.27 12.02 -71.38
N LYS A 4 7.69 12.03 -72.64
CA LYS A 4 8.50 10.95 -73.22
C LYS A 4 10.00 11.08 -72.88
N ASN A 5 10.45 12.26 -72.46
CA ASN A 5 11.85 12.52 -72.18
C ASN A 5 12.22 12.20 -70.72
N ASP A 6 11.25 12.29 -69.81
CA ASP A 6 11.42 11.94 -68.40
C ASP A 6 11.40 10.42 -68.19
N GLU A 7 10.54 9.66 -68.89
CA GLU A 7 10.55 8.19 -68.86
C GLU A 7 11.88 7.60 -69.37
N ILE A 8 12.49 8.21 -70.39
CA ILE A 8 13.79 7.77 -70.92
C ILE A 8 14.92 8.06 -69.93
N LYS A 9 14.84 9.17 -69.17
CA LYS A 9 15.83 9.50 -68.14
C LYS A 9 15.74 8.55 -66.94
N ASP A 10 14.53 8.18 -66.53
CA ASP A 10 14.34 7.23 -65.44
C ASP A 10 14.77 5.81 -65.85
N GLU A 11 14.53 5.39 -67.10
CA GLU A 11 14.98 4.09 -67.59
C GLU A 11 16.52 4.01 -67.72
N ILE A 12 17.18 5.12 -68.09
CA ILE A 12 18.65 5.21 -68.14
C ILE A 12 19.24 5.24 -66.72
N ALA A 13 18.62 5.97 -65.79
CA ALA A 13 19.04 6.00 -64.39
C ALA A 13 18.91 4.63 -63.71
N LEU A 14 17.83 3.89 -64.00
CA LEU A 14 17.65 2.51 -63.54
C LEU A 14 18.69 1.55 -64.13
N LYS A 15 19.01 1.68 -65.43
CA LYS A 15 20.05 0.88 -66.10
C LYS A 15 21.46 1.18 -65.59
N GLU A 16 21.77 2.42 -65.24
CA GLU A 16 23.06 2.78 -64.61
C GLU A 16 23.20 2.22 -63.19
N ILE A 17 22.11 2.20 -62.42
CA ILE A 17 22.06 1.56 -61.09
C ILE A 17 22.24 0.03 -61.22
N GLU A 18 21.57 -0.61 -62.19
CA GLU A 18 21.73 -2.05 -62.46
C GLU A 18 23.12 -2.41 -63.00
N ALA A 19 23.70 -1.59 -63.87
CA ALA A 19 25.04 -1.78 -64.41
C ALA A 19 26.13 -1.64 -63.33
N GLY A 20 25.98 -0.66 -62.43
CA GLY A 20 26.87 -0.45 -61.28
C GLY A 20 26.81 -1.58 -60.25
N LEU A 21 25.67 -2.29 -60.15
CA LEU A 21 25.52 -3.48 -59.32
C LEU A 21 26.08 -4.75 -59.97
N SER A 22 26.19 -4.80 -61.31
CA SER A 22 26.68 -5.96 -62.07
C SER A 22 28.21 -6.04 -62.20
N SER A 23 28.91 -4.91 -62.07
CA SER A 23 30.39 -4.83 -62.10
C SER A 23 31.02 -5.06 -60.72
N TYR A 24 30.48 -6.02 -59.97
CA TYR A 24 31.06 -6.45 -58.70
C TYR A 24 31.29 -7.96 -58.74
N SER A 25 32.59 -8.34 -58.69
CA SER A 25 33.06 -9.72 -58.59
C SER A 25 32.22 -10.51 -57.59
N VAL A 26 31.82 -11.73 -57.96
CA VAL A 26 30.90 -12.62 -57.22
C VAL A 26 31.29 -12.79 -55.74
N LYS A 27 32.58 -12.62 -55.43
CA LYS A 27 33.13 -12.65 -54.07
C LYS A 27 32.67 -11.45 -53.23
N ASN A 28 32.57 -10.26 -53.81
CA ASN A 28 32.12 -9.02 -53.15
C ASN A 28 30.59 -8.93 -53.06
N ARG A 29 29.86 -9.60 -53.96
CA ARG A 29 28.39 -9.68 -53.92
C ARG A 29 27.88 -10.40 -52.66
N LEU A 30 28.57 -11.45 -52.21
CA LEU A 30 28.25 -12.14 -50.96
C LEU A 30 28.51 -11.26 -49.72
N TRP A 31 29.57 -10.45 -49.73
CA TRP A 31 29.87 -9.52 -48.65
C TRP A 31 28.83 -8.41 -48.54
N ILE A 32 28.32 -7.89 -49.66
CA ILE A 32 27.27 -6.86 -49.64
C ILE A 32 25.96 -7.42 -49.07
N VAL A 33 25.57 -8.65 -49.46
CA VAL A 33 24.36 -9.30 -48.92
C VAL A 33 24.51 -9.61 -47.42
N ALA A 34 25.69 -10.07 -46.99
CA ALA A 34 25.98 -10.29 -45.58
C ALA A 34 25.92 -8.97 -44.77
N LEU A 35 26.44 -7.88 -45.32
CA LEU A 35 26.42 -6.57 -44.66
C LEU A 35 25.00 -6.01 -44.55
N LEU A 36 24.17 -6.21 -45.57
CA LEU A 36 22.75 -5.82 -45.56
C LEU A 36 21.94 -6.62 -44.52
N SER A 37 22.23 -7.91 -44.38
CA SER A 37 21.66 -8.77 -43.33
C SER A 37 22.02 -8.28 -41.93
N VAL A 38 23.28 -7.88 -41.70
CA VAL A 38 23.73 -7.36 -40.40
C VAL A 38 23.03 -6.05 -40.05
N ILE A 39 22.84 -5.16 -41.04
CA ILE A 39 22.12 -3.89 -40.84
C ILE A 39 20.67 -4.14 -40.39
N ILE A 40 19.98 -5.13 -40.96
CA ILE A 40 18.60 -5.48 -40.55
C ILE A 40 18.56 -5.99 -39.11
N VAL A 41 19.52 -6.84 -38.72
CA VAL A 41 19.60 -7.36 -37.34
C VAL A 41 19.88 -6.23 -36.33
N VAL A 42 20.75 -5.27 -36.69
CA VAL A 42 21.03 -4.09 -35.86
C VAL A 42 19.82 -3.17 -35.76
N ALA A 43 19.09 -2.94 -36.86
CA ALA A 43 17.89 -2.13 -36.86
C ALA A 43 16.79 -2.71 -35.94
N VAL A 44 16.59 -4.03 -35.96
CA VAL A 44 15.66 -4.74 -35.07
C VAL A 44 16.11 -4.68 -33.60
N TRP A 45 17.42 -4.66 -33.34
CA TRP A 45 17.97 -4.51 -31.99
C TRP A 45 17.76 -3.12 -31.40
N VAL A 46 17.90 -2.08 -32.23
CA VAL A 46 17.74 -0.68 -31.82
C VAL A 46 16.27 -0.38 -31.48
N THR A 47 15.31 -0.87 -32.26
CA THR A 47 13.88 -0.66 -31.96
C THR A 47 13.44 -1.34 -30.67
N LYS A 48 13.99 -2.52 -30.37
CA LYS A 48 13.67 -3.28 -29.15
C LYS A 48 14.25 -2.65 -27.87
N SER A 49 15.27 -1.80 -27.99
CA SER A 49 15.93 -1.17 -26.82
C SER A 49 15.21 0.10 -26.34
N ASN A 50 14.33 0.70 -27.16
CA ASN A 50 13.62 1.93 -26.80
C ASN A 50 12.28 1.71 -26.05
N GLU A 51 11.65 0.53 -26.17
CA GLU A 51 10.39 0.24 -25.47
C GLU A 51 10.61 -0.22 -24.00
N VAL A 52 11.78 -0.76 -23.67
CA VAL A 52 12.04 -1.39 -22.36
C VAL A 52 12.31 -0.36 -21.24
N ILE A 53 12.59 0.90 -21.59
CA ILE A 53 12.88 1.97 -20.61
C ILE A 53 11.60 2.67 -20.15
N HIS A 54 10.63 2.91 -21.03
CA HIS A 54 9.34 3.52 -20.66
C HIS A 54 8.36 2.53 -20.00
N VAL A 55 8.43 1.24 -20.36
CA VAL A 55 7.58 0.19 -19.74
C VAL A 55 8.01 -0.11 -18.29
N LYS A 56 9.29 0.04 -17.94
CA LYS A 56 9.76 -0.12 -16.54
C LYS A 56 9.35 1.04 -15.66
N GLU A 57 9.39 2.26 -16.17
CA GLU A 57 9.03 3.44 -15.37
C GLU A 57 7.51 3.52 -15.10
N GLU A 58 6.69 3.10 -16.06
CA GLU A 58 5.23 2.97 -15.87
C GLU A 58 4.84 1.73 -15.06
N ALA A 59 5.56 0.61 -15.18
CA ALA A 59 5.38 -0.56 -14.31
C ALA A 59 5.79 -0.28 -12.85
N GLU A 60 6.84 0.51 -12.62
CA GLU A 60 7.25 0.94 -11.28
C GLU A 60 6.29 1.98 -10.70
N LYS A 61 5.88 2.99 -11.47
CA LYS A 61 4.89 3.98 -11.00
C LYS A 61 3.51 3.36 -10.78
N SER A 62 3.06 2.45 -11.65
CA SER A 62 1.80 1.73 -11.45
C SER A 62 1.90 0.76 -10.28
N SER A 63 2.95 -0.03 -10.13
CA SER A 63 3.11 -0.94 -8.98
C SER A 63 3.24 -0.19 -7.64
N ILE A 64 3.87 0.99 -7.60
CA ILE A 64 3.93 1.85 -6.40
C ILE A 64 2.56 2.45 -6.09
N ARG A 65 1.80 2.92 -7.10
CA ARG A 65 0.44 3.44 -6.89
C ARG A 65 -0.55 2.34 -6.51
N PHE A 66 -0.43 1.14 -7.08
CA PHE A 66 -1.23 -0.03 -6.71
C PHE A 66 -0.90 -0.52 -5.30
N LYS A 67 0.38 -0.62 -4.92
CA LYS A 67 0.80 -0.95 -3.55
C LYS A 67 0.34 0.11 -2.55
N GLY A 68 0.42 1.39 -2.91
CA GLY A 68 -0.02 2.50 -2.06
C GLY A 68 -1.54 2.54 -1.85
N GLN A 69 -2.33 2.28 -2.90
CA GLN A 69 -3.79 2.21 -2.81
C GLN A 69 -4.24 0.96 -2.06
N ALA A 70 -3.67 -0.21 -2.36
CA ALA A 70 -3.96 -1.44 -1.63
C ALA A 70 -3.62 -1.32 -0.13
N LYS A 71 -2.47 -0.70 0.22
CA LYS A 71 -2.11 -0.46 1.63
C LYS A 71 -3.10 0.47 2.33
N LYS A 72 -3.55 1.54 1.66
CA LYS A 72 -4.56 2.46 2.22
C LYS A 72 -5.90 1.76 2.44
N GLU A 73 -6.35 0.96 1.47
CA GLU A 73 -7.59 0.20 1.57
C GLU A 73 -7.55 -0.82 2.71
N VAL A 74 -6.44 -1.54 2.86
CA VAL A 74 -6.24 -2.50 3.96
C VAL A 74 -6.28 -1.81 5.33
N VAL A 75 -5.57 -0.69 5.48
CA VAL A 75 -5.60 0.09 6.74
C VAL A 75 -7.01 0.59 7.03
N HIS A 76 -7.71 1.09 6.02
CA HIS A 76 -9.08 1.57 6.16
C HIS A 76 -10.04 0.46 6.60
N SER A 77 -9.94 -0.73 5.98
CA SER A 77 -10.74 -1.89 6.36
C SER A 77 -10.48 -2.32 7.82
N HIS A 78 -9.22 -2.34 8.26
CA HIS A 78 -8.91 -2.62 9.67
C HIS A 78 -9.49 -1.56 10.62
N GLU A 79 -9.42 -0.28 10.25
CA GLU A 79 -10.01 0.82 11.01
C GLU A 79 -11.51 0.67 11.19
N GLU A 80 -12.24 0.35 10.13
CA GLU A 80 -13.68 0.12 10.16
C GLU A 80 -14.05 -1.11 11.00
N HIS A 81 -13.34 -2.22 10.82
CA HIS A 81 -13.56 -3.43 11.60
C HIS A 81 -13.35 -3.19 13.10
N ILE A 82 -12.26 -2.52 13.49
CA ILE A 82 -12.02 -2.17 14.90
C ILE A 82 -13.11 -1.24 15.42
N LYS A 83 -13.55 -0.25 14.63
CA LYS A 83 -14.64 0.64 15.02
C LYS A 83 -15.96 -0.10 15.23
N LEU A 84 -16.24 -1.14 14.44
CA LEU A 84 -17.44 -1.97 14.59
C LEU A 84 -17.34 -2.92 15.78
N LEU A 85 -16.26 -3.69 15.89
CA LEU A 85 -16.03 -4.69 16.94
C LEU A 85 -15.97 -4.06 18.35
N THR A 86 -15.43 -2.85 18.45
CA THR A 86 -15.33 -2.15 19.74
C THR A 86 -16.67 -1.69 20.30
N LYS A 87 -17.71 -1.57 19.48
CA LYS A 87 -19.03 -1.12 19.93
C LYS A 87 -19.68 -2.09 20.92
N PRO A 88 -19.91 -3.37 20.59
CA PRO A 88 -20.47 -4.33 21.55
C PRO A 88 -19.54 -4.57 22.74
N LEU A 89 -18.21 -4.57 22.54
CA LEU A 89 -17.26 -4.71 23.64
C LEU A 89 -17.42 -3.57 24.66
N VAL A 90 -17.49 -2.32 24.21
CA VAL A 90 -17.69 -1.17 25.11
C VAL A 90 -19.01 -1.26 25.87
N TRP A 91 -20.08 -1.78 25.26
CA TRP A 91 -21.35 -2.00 25.96
C TRP A 91 -21.22 -3.07 27.05
N ALA A 92 -20.56 -4.19 26.74
CA ALA A 92 -20.29 -5.23 27.73
C ALA A 92 -19.43 -4.70 28.89
N LEU A 93 -18.39 -3.92 28.60
CA LEU A 93 -17.54 -3.28 29.60
C LEU A 93 -18.34 -2.28 30.45
N ALA A 94 -19.16 -1.43 29.83
CA ALA A 94 -19.99 -0.45 30.53
C ALA A 94 -20.89 -1.14 31.56
N ALA A 95 -21.60 -2.20 31.18
CA ALA A 95 -22.48 -2.95 32.09
C ALA A 95 -21.72 -3.51 33.29
N GLN A 96 -20.49 -4.02 33.10
CA GLN A 96 -19.68 -4.55 34.20
C GLN A 96 -19.08 -3.44 35.07
N ILE A 97 -18.68 -2.31 34.48
CA ILE A 97 -18.17 -1.16 35.23
C ILE A 97 -19.28 -0.53 36.09
N GLU A 98 -20.50 -0.41 35.57
CA GLU A 98 -21.66 0.05 36.35
C GLU A 98 -21.93 -0.85 37.57
N GLN A 99 -21.74 -2.16 37.42
CA GLN A 99 -21.85 -3.15 38.49
C GLN A 99 -20.59 -3.25 39.37
N ARG A 100 -19.59 -2.39 39.15
CA ARG A 100 -18.28 -2.41 39.84
C ARG A 100 -17.53 -3.74 39.72
N ASN A 101 -17.81 -4.52 38.68
CA ASN A 101 -17.22 -5.83 38.44
C ASN A 101 -15.96 -5.73 37.55
N LEU A 102 -14.89 -5.15 38.10
CA LEU A 102 -13.63 -4.97 37.35
C LEU A 102 -12.94 -6.29 36.99
N LYS A 103 -13.18 -7.37 37.75
CA LYS A 103 -12.65 -8.70 37.44
C LYS A 103 -13.23 -9.25 36.13
N GLN A 104 -14.51 -8.96 35.85
CA GLN A 104 -15.11 -9.36 34.59
C GLN A 104 -14.66 -8.47 33.42
N VAL A 105 -14.45 -7.17 33.67
CA VAL A 105 -13.81 -6.26 32.69
C VAL A 105 -12.45 -6.80 32.28
N GLU A 106 -11.62 -7.16 33.25
CA GLU A 106 -10.31 -7.77 33.04
C GLU A 106 -10.40 -9.04 32.20
N ARG A 107 -11.31 -9.95 32.54
CA ARG A 107 -11.53 -11.18 31.77
C ARG A 107 -11.88 -10.88 30.30
N TYR A 108 -12.75 -9.92 30.03
CA TYR A 108 -13.07 -9.56 28.64
C TYR A 108 -11.87 -9.04 27.88
N LEU A 109 -11.03 -8.20 28.52
CA LEU A 109 -9.82 -7.70 27.86
C LEU A 109 -8.80 -8.82 27.64
N ASP A 110 -8.62 -9.70 28.62
CA ASP A 110 -7.66 -10.80 28.57
C ASP A 110 -8.07 -11.88 27.55
N GLU A 111 -9.37 -12.09 27.30
CA GLU A 111 -9.79 -12.92 26.17
C GLU A 111 -9.58 -12.21 24.83
N MET A 112 -9.93 -10.92 24.75
CA MET A 112 -9.79 -10.15 23.50
C MET A 112 -8.34 -10.00 23.04
N VAL A 113 -7.37 -9.87 23.96
CA VAL A 113 -5.95 -9.73 23.59
C VAL A 113 -5.34 -11.00 23.02
N LYS A 114 -5.98 -12.15 23.21
CA LYS A 114 -5.52 -13.42 22.63
C LYS A 114 -5.84 -13.51 21.14
N GLU A 115 -6.79 -12.71 20.67
CA GLU A 115 -7.12 -12.61 19.25
C GLU A 115 -5.96 -12.03 18.45
N GLU A 116 -5.90 -12.42 17.18
CA GLU A 116 -4.79 -12.03 16.31
C GLU A 116 -4.67 -10.51 16.23
N ASN A 117 -3.42 -10.03 16.25
CA ASN A 117 -3.05 -8.63 16.10
C ASN A 117 -3.48 -7.70 17.24
N PHE A 118 -4.22 -8.15 18.26
CA PHE A 118 -4.45 -7.35 19.47
C PHE A 118 -3.19 -7.36 20.35
N MET A 119 -2.59 -6.20 20.58
CA MET A 119 -1.34 -6.08 21.34
C MET A 119 -1.57 -5.69 22.80
N LEU A 120 -2.50 -4.77 23.02
CA LEU A 120 -2.79 -4.22 24.34
C LEU A 120 -4.24 -3.75 24.37
N LEU A 121 -4.94 -4.09 25.44
CA LEU A 121 -6.20 -3.46 25.79
C LEU A 121 -6.11 -2.86 27.19
N ALA A 122 -6.72 -1.69 27.37
CA ALA A 122 -6.78 -1.03 28.65
C ALA A 122 -8.08 -0.22 28.80
N VAL A 123 -8.58 -0.16 30.03
CA VAL A 123 -9.61 0.81 30.44
C VAL A 123 -8.95 1.90 31.28
N ILE A 124 -9.18 3.13 30.86
CA ILE A 124 -8.68 4.34 31.49
C ILE A 124 -9.87 5.05 32.15
N ASP A 125 -9.74 5.43 33.41
CA ASP A 125 -10.76 6.21 34.11
C ASP A 125 -10.81 7.68 33.64
N GLU A 126 -11.76 8.45 34.15
CA GLU A 126 -11.91 9.87 33.80
C GLU A 126 -10.72 10.74 34.25
N LYS A 127 -9.92 10.26 35.20
CA LYS A 127 -8.71 10.95 35.68
C LYS A 127 -7.48 10.64 34.82
N GLY A 128 -7.61 9.78 33.81
CA GLY A 128 -6.51 9.35 32.95
C GLY A 128 -5.63 8.25 33.55
N LYS A 129 -6.09 7.57 34.61
CA LYS A 129 -5.40 6.43 35.22
C LYS A 129 -5.90 5.13 34.60
N ILE A 130 -4.97 4.21 34.35
CA ILE A 130 -5.27 2.89 33.80
C ILE A 130 -5.82 2.00 34.94
N ILE A 131 -7.11 1.69 34.90
CA ILE A 131 -7.77 0.91 35.94
C ILE A 131 -7.72 -0.59 35.69
N VAL A 132 -7.73 -1.00 34.42
CA VAL A 132 -7.61 -2.39 33.98
C VAL A 132 -6.76 -2.41 32.71
N ALA A 133 -5.81 -3.32 32.62
CA ALA A 133 -5.03 -3.55 31.40
C ALA A 133 -4.65 -5.02 31.27
N THR A 134 -4.49 -5.47 30.03
CA THR A 134 -4.03 -6.82 29.70
C THR A 134 -2.55 -7.01 30.08
N ASN A 135 -1.75 -5.95 29.94
CA ASN A 135 -0.43 -5.90 30.51
C ASN A 135 -0.45 -5.19 31.89
N LYS A 136 -0.31 -6.00 32.95
CA LYS A 136 -0.36 -5.54 34.35
C LYS A 136 0.67 -4.49 34.72
N SER A 137 1.79 -4.41 33.99
CA SER A 137 2.79 -3.37 34.23
C SER A 137 2.27 -1.95 34.02
N TYR A 138 1.15 -1.78 33.29
CA TYR A 138 0.50 -0.48 33.09
C TYR A 138 -0.58 -0.16 34.13
N GLN A 139 -1.10 -1.16 34.85
CA GLN A 139 -2.23 -0.95 35.75
C GLN A 139 -1.86 0.00 36.90
N GLY A 140 -2.74 0.94 37.19
CA GLY A 140 -2.51 2.01 38.18
C GLY A 140 -1.63 3.17 37.70
N LYS A 141 -1.02 3.09 36.50
CA LYS A 141 -0.21 4.16 35.92
C LYS A 141 -1.06 5.13 35.08
N ASP A 142 -0.50 6.29 34.78
CA ASP A 142 -1.08 7.24 33.84
C ASP A 142 -1.12 6.71 32.41
N PHE A 143 -2.19 7.06 31.67
CA PHE A 143 -2.33 6.79 30.25
C PHE A 143 -1.19 7.36 29.39
N GLY A 144 -0.50 8.40 29.89
CA GLY A 144 0.70 8.96 29.27
C GLY A 144 1.83 7.93 29.02
N ARG A 145 1.80 6.78 29.69
CA ARG A 145 2.73 5.65 29.45
C ARG A 145 2.41 4.85 28.18
N ILE A 146 1.20 5.00 27.63
CA ILE A 146 0.72 4.31 26.42
C ILE A 146 0.66 5.29 25.23
N ALA A 147 0.04 6.46 25.44
CA ALA A 147 -0.12 7.48 24.39
C ALA A 147 -0.43 8.87 24.97
N ASP A 148 -0.57 9.86 24.09
CA ASP A 148 -0.92 11.23 24.46
C ASP A 148 -2.31 11.30 25.12
N LYS A 149 -2.39 11.96 26.28
CA LYS A 149 -3.62 12.18 27.06
C LYS A 149 -4.71 12.91 26.26
N ASN A 150 -4.35 13.69 25.25
CA ASN A 150 -5.32 14.37 24.35
C ASN A 150 -6.27 13.40 23.62
N LEU A 151 -5.90 12.12 23.51
CA LEU A 151 -6.75 11.09 22.91
C LEU A 151 -7.93 10.67 23.80
N LEU A 152 -7.90 11.01 25.09
CA LEU A 152 -8.99 10.73 26.04
C LEU A 152 -10.10 11.77 25.99
N ASN A 153 -9.81 13.00 25.56
CA ASN A 153 -10.75 14.14 25.65
C ASN A 153 -11.91 14.10 24.64
N SER A 154 -11.99 13.05 23.81
CA SER A 154 -13.05 12.89 22.82
C SER A 154 -14.26 12.13 23.34
N ASN A 155 -15.44 12.48 22.84
CA ASN A 155 -16.68 11.70 23.01
C ASN A 155 -16.96 10.76 21.83
N GLU A 156 -16.05 10.70 20.87
CA GLU A 156 -16.10 9.84 19.69
C GLU A 156 -14.93 8.85 19.68
N VAL A 157 -15.05 7.84 18.82
CA VAL A 157 -13.93 6.90 18.57
C VAL A 157 -12.81 7.67 17.88
N LYS A 158 -11.60 7.61 18.42
CA LYS A 158 -10.40 8.11 17.75
C LYS A 158 -9.55 6.93 17.29
N LEU A 159 -9.05 7.03 16.08
CA LEU A 159 -8.13 6.07 15.47
C LEU A 159 -6.85 6.83 15.12
N VAL A 160 -5.71 6.35 15.62
CA VAL A 160 -4.40 6.95 15.35
C VAL A 160 -3.48 5.84 14.88
N ASN A 161 -3.13 5.87 13.60
CA ASN A 161 -2.11 4.99 13.06
C ASN A 161 -0.72 5.52 13.45
N LYS A 162 0.02 4.71 14.20
CA LYS A 162 1.43 4.93 14.54
C LYS A 162 2.31 4.16 13.56
N ASN A 163 3.03 4.91 12.71
CA ASN A 163 4.07 4.41 11.81
C ASN A 163 3.63 3.29 10.86
N ASP A 164 2.36 3.26 10.42
CA ASP A 164 1.77 2.22 9.56
C ASP A 164 1.88 0.80 10.11
N LYS A 165 2.08 0.65 11.42
CA LYS A 165 2.33 -0.64 12.09
C LYS A 165 1.38 -0.90 13.24
N VAL A 166 0.95 0.15 13.93
CA VAL A 166 0.07 0.02 15.10
C VAL A 166 -1.07 1.01 14.98
N LEU A 167 -2.28 0.50 14.92
CA LEU A 167 -3.50 1.27 15.05
C LEU A 167 -3.85 1.42 16.54
N LEU A 168 -3.83 2.64 17.04
CA LEU A 168 -4.31 2.97 18.38
C LEU A 168 -5.76 3.44 18.29
N ALA A 169 -6.67 2.64 18.83
CA ALA A 169 -8.08 2.99 18.92
C ALA A 169 -8.43 3.43 20.34
N THR A 170 -9.10 4.57 20.49
CA THR A 170 -9.70 4.99 21.76
C THR A 170 -11.20 5.14 21.59
N ARG A 171 -11.98 4.63 22.56
CA ARG A 171 -13.43 4.69 22.54
C ARG A 171 -13.97 5.01 23.93
N PRO A 172 -14.79 6.06 24.09
CA PRO A 172 -15.37 6.37 25.39
C PRO A 172 -16.34 5.28 25.82
N ILE A 173 -16.25 4.89 27.09
CA ILE A 173 -17.20 3.99 27.74
C ILE A 173 -18.24 4.87 28.42
N LYS A 174 -19.46 4.86 27.91
CA LYS A 174 -20.59 5.61 28.46
C LYS A 174 -21.46 4.66 29.27
N GLY A 175 -21.77 5.04 30.51
CA GLY A 175 -22.83 4.44 31.30
C GLY A 175 -24.17 5.10 30.99
N ARG A 176 -25.16 4.79 31.81
CA ARG A 176 -26.53 5.28 31.67
C ARG A 176 -26.67 6.79 31.83
N HIS A 177 -25.88 7.37 32.73
CA HIS A 177 -25.96 8.80 33.08
C HIS A 177 -24.62 9.54 33.01
N THR A 178 -23.50 8.83 33.05
CA THR A 178 -22.17 9.42 33.10
C THR A 178 -21.21 8.69 32.17
N ARG A 179 -20.10 9.34 31.85
CA ARG A 179 -18.95 8.63 31.29
C ARG A 179 -18.35 7.76 32.40
N LEU A 180 -17.84 6.59 32.03
CA LEU A 180 -17.25 5.62 32.96
C LEU A 180 -15.74 5.48 32.74
N GLY A 181 -15.27 5.88 31.56
CA GLY A 181 -13.87 5.83 31.18
C GLY A 181 -13.67 5.81 29.68
N THR A 182 -12.55 5.25 29.25
CA THR A 182 -12.16 5.10 27.85
C THR A 182 -11.51 3.75 27.66
N LEU A 183 -12.00 2.98 26.70
CA LEU A 183 -11.33 1.79 26.19
C LEU A 183 -10.21 2.23 25.25
N VAL A 184 -9.03 1.66 25.41
CA VAL A 184 -7.90 1.83 24.50
C VAL A 184 -7.44 0.48 24.00
N ILE A 185 -7.18 0.40 22.70
CA ILE A 185 -6.70 -0.79 22.01
C ILE A 185 -5.48 -0.41 21.17
N GLN A 186 -4.41 -1.18 21.30
CA GLN A 186 -3.33 -1.20 20.32
C GLN A 186 -3.50 -2.45 19.45
N TYR A 187 -3.68 -2.22 18.16
CA TYR A 187 -3.88 -3.25 17.16
C TYR A 187 -2.72 -3.21 16.16
N LYS A 188 -2.08 -4.35 15.92
CA LYS A 188 -1.00 -4.48 14.96
C LYS A 188 -1.58 -4.48 13.55
N LEU A 189 -1.16 -3.55 12.72
CA LEU A 189 -1.42 -3.59 11.29
C LEU A 189 -0.38 -4.54 10.70
N ALA A 190 -0.77 -5.77 10.35
CA ALA A 190 0.14 -6.70 9.72
C ALA A 190 0.63 -6.12 8.38
N PRO A 191 1.94 -6.14 8.08
CA PRO A 191 2.36 -6.11 6.69
C PRO A 191 1.98 -7.47 6.11
N ASN A 192 1.13 -7.51 5.08
CA ASN A 192 1.00 -8.72 4.28
C ASN A 192 2.42 -9.10 3.81
N ASN A 193 2.91 -10.25 4.29
CA ASN A 193 4.10 -10.90 3.75
C ASN A 193 3.75 -11.51 2.40
#